data_AF-F0J9N8-F1
#
_entry.id   AF-F0J9N8-F1
#
_cell.length_a   1.000
_cell.length_b   1.000
_cell.length_c   1.000
_cell.angle_alpha   90.00
_cell.angle_beta   90.00
_cell.angle_gamma   90.00
#
_symmetry.space_group_name_H-M   'P 1'
#
loop_
_entity.id
_entity.type
_entity.pdbx_description
1 polymer ?
#
loop_
_entity_poly.entity_id
_entity_poly.type
_entity_poly.pdbx_seq_one_letter_code
_entity_poly.pdbx_strand_id
1 'polypeptide(L)'
;FYNGQHIDAKLHVHYGTSCEGQSSFTIDGKYTHTDEDEEQLAAASAGKAIGRNRYSSTFLHELADSCKAGREKGVHFNMFCYRLLKYSSRLGKLTADVEWHNFKPLLGRLYPYMARYYASRPWKGGFLVTIRSHMKGENGKLHVVSQVPWWKVDEKPHTNMVVTTADGHSHTHWDVPAFTHLLEPRIFTLSGYTNLCGVFRALQAQGLRTAGTQRTHL
;
A
#
# COMPACT_ATOMS: atom_id res chain seq x y z
N PHE A 1 0.33 15.93 12.71
CA PHE A 1 0.24 15.02 11.54
C PHE A 1 1.30 13.95 11.73
N TYR A 2 0.97 12.69 11.41
CA TYR A 2 1.52 11.45 11.96
C TYR A 2 2.94 11.07 11.48
N ASN A 3 3.82 12.04 11.32
CA ASN A 3 5.18 11.85 10.84
C ASN A 3 5.97 10.88 11.74
N GLY A 4 6.66 9.91 11.13
CA GLY A 4 7.45 8.89 11.83
C GLY A 4 6.64 7.76 12.47
N GLN A 5 5.33 7.71 12.28
CA GLN A 5 4.53 6.59 12.77
C GLN A 5 4.61 5.38 11.83
N HIS A 6 4.55 4.20 12.43
CA HIS A 6 4.59 2.93 11.72
C HIS A 6 3.65 1.91 12.36
N ILE A 7 3.37 0.83 11.63
CA ILE A 7 2.66 -0.34 12.16
C ILE A 7 3.49 -1.56 11.84
N ASP A 8 3.86 -2.32 12.86
CA ASP A 8 4.47 -3.63 12.68
C ASP A 8 3.42 -4.66 12.25
N ALA A 9 3.78 -5.53 11.33
CA ALA A 9 2.93 -6.54 10.76
C ALA A 9 3.71 -7.85 10.62
N LYS A 10 3.25 -8.86 11.35
CA LYS A 10 3.83 -10.20 11.32
C LYS A 10 2.80 -11.20 10.85
N LEU A 11 3.19 -12.03 9.89
CA LEU A 11 2.43 -13.17 9.41
C LEU A 11 3.31 -14.40 9.52
N HIS A 12 2.85 -15.41 10.26
CA HIS A 12 3.50 -16.70 10.36
C HIS A 12 2.51 -17.76 9.87
N VAL A 13 2.86 -18.43 8.79
CA VAL A 13 2.07 -19.51 8.20
C VAL A 13 2.86 -20.80 8.34
N HIS A 14 2.28 -21.76 9.06
CA HIS A 14 2.77 -23.13 9.13
C HIS A 14 1.79 -23.99 8.34
N TYR A 15 2.28 -24.84 7.44
CA TYR A 15 1.43 -25.72 6.67
C TYR A 15 2.10 -27.06 6.39
N GLY A 16 1.29 -28.11 6.32
CA GLY A 16 1.77 -29.48 6.31
C GLY A 16 0.76 -30.47 6.87
N THR A 17 1.10 -31.76 6.86
CA THR A 17 0.25 -32.82 7.45
C THR A 17 0.32 -32.85 8.98
N SER A 18 1.44 -32.41 9.56
CA SER A 18 1.60 -32.11 10.97
C SER A 18 2.04 -30.66 11.07
N CYS A 19 1.25 -29.79 11.70
CA CYS A 19 1.60 -28.36 11.87
C CYS A 19 2.93 -28.12 12.61
N GLU A 20 3.54 -29.18 13.14
CA GLU A 20 4.87 -29.22 13.75
C GLU A 20 5.91 -29.75 12.75
N GLY A 21 6.98 -28.98 12.52
CA GLY A 21 8.21 -29.42 11.85
C GLY A 21 8.22 -29.43 10.31
N GLN A 22 7.17 -28.95 9.63
CA GLN A 22 7.07 -29.00 8.17
C GLN A 22 7.44 -27.69 7.46
N SER A 23 6.60 -27.21 6.55
CA SER A 23 6.84 -25.99 5.78
C SER A 23 6.38 -24.77 6.58
N SER A 24 7.21 -23.74 6.61
CA SER A 24 6.86 -22.45 7.19
C SER A 24 7.13 -21.33 6.21
N PHE A 25 6.30 -20.29 6.31
CA PHE A 25 6.42 -19.05 5.57
C PHE A 25 6.13 -17.91 6.52
N THR A 26 7.05 -16.96 6.62
CA THR A 26 6.94 -15.82 7.52
C THR A 26 7.14 -14.53 6.74
N ILE A 27 6.35 -13.51 7.11
CA ILE A 27 6.53 -12.14 6.67
C ILE A 27 6.60 -11.31 7.94
N ASP A 28 7.76 -10.72 8.22
CA ASP A 28 7.93 -9.73 9.28
C ASP A 28 8.17 -8.38 8.61
N GLY A 29 7.28 -7.43 8.82
CA GLY A 29 7.36 -6.15 8.13
C GLY A 29 6.76 -5.00 8.89
N LYS A 30 6.94 -3.81 8.33
CA LYS A 30 6.46 -2.55 8.85
C LYS A 30 5.76 -1.75 7.76
N TYR A 31 4.61 -1.19 8.09
CA TYR A 31 3.94 -0.18 7.29
C TYR A 31 4.39 1.21 7.70
N THR A 32 4.90 1.98 6.75
CA THR A 32 5.29 3.39 6.91
C THR A 32 4.59 4.24 5.84
N HIS A 33 4.78 5.56 5.91
CA HIS A 33 4.48 6.45 4.79
C HIS A 33 5.27 6.02 3.54
N THR A 34 4.73 6.28 2.34
CA THR A 34 5.52 6.16 1.12
C THR A 34 6.57 7.25 1.06
N ASP A 35 7.62 7.06 0.25
CA ASP A 35 8.68 8.05 0.11
C ASP A 35 8.10 9.39 -0.38
N GLU A 36 7.12 9.34 -1.29
CA GLU A 36 6.35 10.52 -1.70
C GLU A 36 5.60 11.15 -0.52
N ASP A 37 4.82 10.35 0.24
CA ASP A 37 4.04 10.86 1.37
C ASP A 37 4.94 11.58 2.39
N GLU A 38 6.12 11.02 2.71
CA GLU A 38 7.12 11.62 3.60
C GLU A 38 7.69 12.93 3.03
N GLU A 39 8.08 12.94 1.75
CA GLU A 39 8.56 14.13 1.06
C GLU A 39 7.51 15.26 1.08
N GLN A 40 6.24 14.93 0.81
CA GLN A 40 5.14 15.89 0.84
C GLN A 40 4.91 16.45 2.25
N LEU A 41 4.90 15.58 3.27
CA LEU A 41 4.72 15.98 4.66
C LEU A 41 5.88 16.88 5.12
N ALA A 42 7.12 16.52 4.78
CA ALA A 42 8.30 17.30 5.10
C ALA A 42 8.27 18.67 4.38
N ALA A 43 7.99 18.71 3.08
CA ALA A 43 7.92 19.95 2.32
C ALA A 43 6.78 20.86 2.80
N ALA A 44 5.60 20.32 3.09
CA ALA A 44 4.46 21.07 3.62
C ALA A 44 4.77 21.68 5.00
N SER A 45 5.47 20.94 5.87
CA SER A 45 5.91 21.44 7.17
C SER A 45 6.98 22.53 7.07
N ALA A 46 7.89 22.42 6.08
CA ALA A 46 8.99 23.36 5.86
C ALA A 46 8.63 24.54 4.93
N GLY A 47 7.44 24.54 4.31
CA GLY A 47 7.04 25.53 3.31
C GLY A 47 7.86 25.49 2.02
N LYS A 48 8.46 24.33 1.70
CA LYS A 48 9.38 24.18 0.56
C LYS A 48 8.67 23.66 -0.70
N ALA A 49 9.32 23.89 -1.85
CA ALA A 49 8.89 23.32 -3.12
C ALA A 49 8.94 21.79 -3.06
N ILE A 50 8.01 21.17 -3.78
CA ILE A 50 7.79 19.74 -3.80
C ILE A 50 8.49 19.14 -5.03
N GLY A 51 9.40 18.20 -4.79
CA GLY A 51 10.04 17.43 -5.86
C GLY A 51 9.10 16.35 -6.42
N ARG A 52 9.41 15.87 -7.63
CA ARG A 52 8.86 14.62 -8.14
C ARG A 52 9.95 13.55 -8.11
N ASN A 53 9.62 12.38 -7.57
CA ASN A 53 10.42 11.18 -7.66
C ASN A 53 9.69 10.13 -8.51
N ARG A 54 10.33 8.98 -8.73
CA ARG A 54 9.79 7.88 -9.56
C ARG A 54 8.52 7.21 -9.01
N TYR A 55 8.18 7.44 -7.75
CA TYR A 55 7.00 6.90 -7.08
C TYR A 55 5.92 7.96 -6.86
N SER A 56 6.13 9.18 -7.35
CA SER A 56 5.21 10.30 -7.13
C SER A 56 3.92 10.12 -7.92
N SER A 57 2.80 10.13 -7.20
CA SER A 57 1.47 10.26 -7.75
C SER A 57 1.24 11.66 -8.33
N THR A 58 0.58 11.71 -9.48
CA THR A 58 0.14 12.98 -10.07
C THR A 58 -0.81 13.73 -9.13
N PHE A 59 -1.68 12.99 -8.41
CA PHE A 59 -2.69 13.56 -7.52
C PHE A 59 -2.10 14.31 -6.33
N LEU A 60 -1.17 13.71 -5.58
CA LEU A 60 -0.57 14.41 -4.43
C LEU A 60 0.24 15.62 -4.88
N HIS A 61 0.96 15.50 -5.99
CA HIS A 61 1.71 16.60 -6.55
C HIS A 61 0.82 17.80 -6.88
N GLU A 62 -0.33 17.58 -7.55
CA GLU A 62 -1.30 18.64 -7.86
C GLU A 62 -1.85 19.33 -6.59
N LEU A 63 -2.11 18.56 -5.53
CA LEU A 63 -2.53 19.12 -4.24
C LEU A 63 -1.42 19.95 -3.59
N ALA A 64 -0.18 19.52 -3.73
CA ALA A 64 1.00 20.17 -3.18
C ALA A 64 1.24 21.54 -3.83
N ASP A 65 1.17 21.59 -5.17
CA ASP A 65 1.26 22.83 -5.94
C ASP A 65 0.11 23.79 -5.60
N SER A 66 -1.11 23.27 -5.49
CA SER A 66 -2.28 24.09 -5.15
C SER A 66 -2.19 24.64 -3.71
N CYS A 67 -1.68 23.85 -2.77
CA CYS A 67 -1.41 24.31 -1.41
C CYS A 67 -0.38 25.45 -1.42
N LYS A 68 0.72 25.30 -2.15
CA LYS A 68 1.77 26.32 -2.31
C LYS A 68 1.22 27.61 -2.91
N ALA A 69 0.47 27.53 -4.01
CA ALA A 69 -0.12 28.69 -4.67
C ALA A 69 -1.06 29.48 -3.74
N GLY A 70 -1.82 28.81 -2.88
CA GLY A 70 -2.65 29.50 -1.88
C GLY A 70 -1.83 30.14 -0.76
N ARG A 71 -0.71 29.53 -0.34
CA ARG A 71 0.23 30.12 0.62
C ARG A 71 0.89 31.39 0.09
N GLU A 72 1.28 31.39 -1.19
CA GLU A 72 1.84 32.57 -1.88
C GLU A 72 0.84 33.73 -1.94
N LYS A 73 -0.47 33.44 -1.90
CA LYS A 73 -1.55 34.43 -1.82
C LYS A 73 -1.92 34.82 -0.38
N GLY A 74 -1.12 34.45 0.62
CA GLY A 74 -1.34 34.77 2.04
C GLY A 74 -2.27 33.81 2.78
N VAL A 75 -2.81 32.77 2.13
CA VAL A 75 -3.65 31.76 2.79
C VAL A 75 -2.77 30.59 3.23
N HIS A 76 -2.21 30.71 4.42
CA HIS A 76 -1.25 29.75 4.97
C HIS A 76 -1.77 28.31 5.07
N PHE A 77 -3.08 28.14 5.25
CA PHE A 77 -3.74 26.84 5.39
C PHE A 77 -5.06 26.79 4.60
N ASN A 78 -4.95 26.64 3.28
CA ASN A 78 -6.11 26.46 2.41
C ASN A 78 -6.59 24.99 2.38
N MET A 79 -7.75 24.76 1.77
CA MET A 79 -8.35 23.42 1.62
C MET A 79 -7.42 22.41 0.93
N PHE A 80 -6.57 22.85 0.00
CA PHE A 80 -5.61 21.96 -0.66
C PHE A 80 -4.49 21.51 0.29
N CYS A 81 -4.01 22.41 1.17
CA CYS A 81 -3.08 22.03 2.23
C CYS A 81 -3.69 21.00 3.19
N TYR A 82 -4.97 21.18 3.57
CA TYR A 82 -5.68 20.19 4.39
C TYR A 82 -5.80 18.83 3.68
N ARG A 83 -6.21 18.83 2.41
CA ARG A 83 -6.32 17.61 1.60
C ARG A 83 -4.98 16.91 1.43
N LEU A 84 -3.92 17.66 1.10
CA LEU A 84 -2.56 17.15 0.99
C LEU A 84 -2.17 16.41 2.28
N LEU A 85 -2.28 17.08 3.43
CA LEU A 85 -1.93 16.49 4.73
C LEU A 85 -2.78 15.26 5.04
N LYS A 86 -4.08 15.29 4.74
CA LYS A 86 -4.96 14.14 4.94
C LYS A 86 -4.53 12.93 4.11
N TYR A 87 -4.19 13.17 2.84
CA TYR A 87 -3.88 12.10 1.90
C TYR A 87 -2.44 11.59 2.03
N SER A 88 -1.48 12.43 2.41
CA SER A 88 -0.11 12.00 2.71
C SER A 88 0.03 11.36 4.10
N SER A 89 -0.93 11.51 5.00
CA SER A 89 -0.91 10.87 6.34
C SER A 89 -1.24 9.37 6.33
N ARG A 90 -1.16 8.69 5.18
CA ARG A 90 -1.43 7.24 5.07
C ARG A 90 -0.15 6.43 5.18
N LEU A 91 -0.27 5.17 5.60
CA LEU A 91 0.80 4.18 5.60
C LEU A 91 0.63 3.27 4.38
N GLY A 92 1.29 3.64 3.28
CA GLY A 92 1.22 2.95 1.98
C GLY A 92 2.48 2.18 1.59
N LYS A 93 3.53 2.22 2.41
CA LYS A 93 4.78 1.49 2.17
C LYS A 93 4.90 0.31 3.10
N LEU A 94 5.01 -0.89 2.56
CA LEU A 94 5.37 -2.10 3.29
C LEU A 94 6.86 -2.37 3.07
N THR A 95 7.63 -2.44 4.14
CA THR A 95 9.00 -2.97 4.15
C THR A 95 8.98 -4.25 4.94
N ALA A 96 9.30 -5.39 4.33
CA ALA A 96 9.16 -6.69 4.98
C ALA A 96 10.30 -7.63 4.61
N ASP A 97 10.73 -8.42 5.59
CA ASP A 97 11.57 -9.58 5.40
C ASP A 97 10.67 -10.81 5.33
N VAL A 98 10.88 -11.60 4.27
CA VAL A 98 10.12 -12.80 3.97
C VAL A 98 11.07 -13.98 4.10
N GLU A 99 10.76 -14.91 5.00
CA GLU A 99 11.57 -16.12 5.18
C GLU A 99 10.70 -17.36 5.02
N TRP A 100 11.25 -18.37 4.36
CA TRP A 100 10.60 -19.67 4.21
C TRP A 100 11.53 -20.79 4.57
N HIS A 101 10.95 -21.84 5.15
CA HIS A 101 11.66 -23.04 5.55
C HIS A 101 10.89 -24.26 5.06
N ASN A 102 11.62 -25.24 4.50
CA ASN A 102 11.09 -26.47 3.91
C ASN A 102 9.90 -26.22 2.98
N PHE A 103 9.91 -25.13 2.20
CA PHE A 103 8.77 -24.69 1.40
C PHE A 103 8.45 -25.71 0.32
N LYS A 104 7.36 -26.46 0.52
CA LYS A 104 6.78 -27.33 -0.49
C LYS A 104 5.55 -26.63 -1.09
N PRO A 105 5.42 -26.52 -2.42
CA PRO A 105 4.24 -25.89 -2.99
C PRO A 105 2.98 -26.69 -2.60
N LEU A 106 2.08 -26.06 -1.83
CA LEU A 106 0.82 -26.64 -1.35
C LEU A 106 -0.03 -27.29 -2.44
N LEU A 107 0.13 -26.84 -3.69
CA LEU A 107 -0.55 -27.38 -4.86
C LEU A 107 0.47 -27.79 -5.93
N GLY A 108 1.43 -28.67 -5.61
CA GLY A 108 2.51 -29.09 -6.50
C GLY A 108 2.06 -29.52 -7.91
N ARG A 109 0.88 -30.15 -8.05
CA ARG A 109 0.28 -30.51 -9.36
C ARG A 109 -0.31 -29.33 -10.13
N LEU A 110 -0.86 -28.34 -9.45
CA LEU A 110 -1.40 -27.13 -10.07
C LEU A 110 -0.32 -26.05 -10.25
N TYR A 111 0.83 -26.20 -9.60
CA TYR A 111 1.92 -25.23 -9.67
C TYR A 111 2.41 -24.99 -11.10
N PRO A 112 2.67 -26.02 -11.95
CA PRO A 112 3.05 -25.78 -13.35
C PRO A 112 1.96 -25.03 -14.13
N TYR A 113 0.68 -25.33 -13.86
CA TYR A 113 -0.45 -24.66 -14.51
C TYR A 113 -0.57 -23.20 -14.07
N MET A 114 -0.50 -22.93 -12.77
CA MET A 114 -0.53 -21.57 -12.21
C MET A 114 0.71 -20.78 -12.64
N ALA A 115 1.89 -21.38 -12.60
CA ALA A 115 3.13 -20.77 -13.07
C ALA A 115 3.05 -20.40 -14.55
N ARG A 116 2.51 -21.29 -15.40
CA ARG A 116 2.27 -20.99 -16.82
C ARG A 116 1.19 -19.92 -17.03
N TYR A 117 0.14 -19.94 -16.21
CA TYR A 117 -0.94 -18.93 -16.25
C TYR A 117 -0.41 -17.54 -15.89
N TYR A 118 0.37 -17.42 -14.82
CA TYR A 118 0.96 -16.14 -14.42
C TYR A 118 2.14 -15.73 -15.29
N ALA A 119 2.91 -16.66 -15.86
CA ALA A 119 3.91 -16.35 -16.88
C ALA A 119 3.28 -15.76 -18.15
N SER A 120 2.09 -16.24 -18.55
CA SER A 120 1.35 -15.71 -19.70
C SER A 120 0.48 -14.48 -19.37
N ARG A 121 0.23 -14.22 -18.08
CA ARG A 121 -0.53 -13.05 -17.59
C ARG A 121 0.15 -12.45 -16.36
N PRO A 122 1.34 -11.85 -16.51
CA PRO A 122 2.12 -11.32 -15.38
C PRO A 122 1.34 -10.25 -14.61
N TRP A 123 0.50 -9.48 -15.30
CA TRP A 123 -0.41 -8.49 -14.70
C TRP A 123 -1.50 -9.08 -13.79
N LYS A 124 -1.60 -10.41 -13.64
CA LYS A 124 -2.54 -11.06 -12.72
C LYS A 124 -1.89 -11.62 -11.45
N GLY A 125 -0.56 -11.66 -11.36
CA GLY A 125 0.13 -12.25 -10.22
C GLY A 125 -0.14 -11.52 -8.91
N GLY A 126 -0.21 -10.19 -8.95
CA GLY A 126 -0.32 -9.38 -7.73
C GLY A 126 0.86 -9.59 -6.78
N PHE A 127 0.78 -8.97 -5.60
CA PHE A 127 1.88 -8.91 -4.62
C PHE A 127 2.51 -10.27 -4.25
N LEU A 128 1.69 -11.25 -3.83
CA LEU A 128 2.21 -12.52 -3.31
C LEU A 128 2.82 -13.40 -4.41
N VAL A 129 2.31 -13.35 -5.64
CA VAL A 129 2.91 -14.11 -6.75
C VAL A 129 4.23 -13.48 -7.18
N THR A 130 4.35 -12.14 -7.13
CA THR A 130 5.62 -11.46 -7.36
C THR A 130 6.67 -11.85 -6.32
N ILE A 131 6.32 -11.93 -5.03
CA ILE A 131 7.25 -12.45 -4.01
C ILE A 131 7.65 -13.88 -4.34
N ARG A 132 6.67 -14.73 -4.64
CA ARG A 132 6.90 -16.14 -4.92
C ARG A 132 7.82 -16.38 -6.11
N SER A 133 7.79 -15.53 -7.14
CA SER A 133 8.64 -15.71 -8.33
C SER A 133 10.14 -15.56 -8.03
N HIS A 134 10.50 -14.94 -6.89
CA HIS A 134 11.88 -14.81 -6.41
C HIS A 134 12.25 -15.84 -5.33
N MET A 135 11.31 -16.65 -4.85
CA MET A 135 11.60 -17.75 -3.93
C MET A 135 12.30 -18.88 -4.68
N LYS A 136 13.54 -19.18 -4.31
CA LYS A 136 14.34 -20.26 -4.88
C LYS A 136 14.68 -21.28 -3.79
N GLY A 137 14.59 -22.58 -4.14
CA GLY A 137 14.89 -23.67 -3.22
C GLY A 137 13.86 -23.84 -2.10
N GLU A 138 14.14 -24.79 -1.19
CA GLU A 138 13.24 -25.13 -0.08
C GLU A 138 13.37 -24.16 1.10
N ASN A 139 14.49 -23.44 1.19
CA ASN A 139 14.76 -22.48 2.26
C ASN A 139 15.30 -21.19 1.67
N GLY A 140 14.97 -20.06 2.28
CA GLY A 140 15.54 -18.80 1.87
C GLY A 140 14.89 -17.59 2.53
N LYS A 141 15.40 -16.44 2.13
CA LYS A 141 14.95 -15.13 2.58
C LYS A 141 14.92 -14.12 1.43
N LEU A 142 13.99 -13.19 1.50
CA LEU A 142 13.86 -12.05 0.61
C LEU A 142 13.58 -10.80 1.44
N HIS A 143 14.11 -9.67 1.00
CA HIS A 143 13.69 -8.37 1.49
C HIS A 143 12.75 -7.75 0.45
N VAL A 144 11.60 -7.24 0.88
CA VAL A 144 10.55 -6.71 0.00
C VAL A 144 10.20 -5.30 0.45
N VAL A 145 10.32 -4.35 -0.48
CA VAL A 145 9.79 -2.99 -0.31
C VAL A 145 8.67 -2.81 -1.33
N SER A 146 7.47 -2.50 -0.86
CA SER A 146 6.27 -2.30 -1.70
C SER A 146 5.67 -0.96 -1.37
N GLN A 147 5.54 -0.07 -2.36
CA GLN A 147 4.95 1.26 -2.21
C GLN A 147 3.70 1.37 -3.06
N VAL A 148 2.59 1.62 -2.39
CA VAL A 148 1.30 1.80 -3.02
C VAL A 148 1.13 3.29 -3.27
N PRO A 149 1.25 3.82 -4.50
CA PRO A 149 1.03 5.24 -4.76
C PRO A 149 -0.44 5.63 -4.53
N TRP A 150 -0.75 6.93 -4.60
CA TRP A 150 -2.15 7.35 -4.75
C TRP A 150 -2.65 7.03 -6.14
N TRP A 151 -3.79 6.35 -6.23
CA TRP A 151 -4.46 6.08 -7.48
C TRP A 151 -5.70 6.97 -7.63
N LYS A 152 -5.96 7.42 -8.86
CA LYS A 152 -7.22 8.09 -9.21
C LYS A 152 -8.37 7.07 -9.30
N VAL A 153 -9.62 7.54 -9.38
CA VAL A 153 -10.82 6.68 -9.41
C VAL A 153 -10.85 5.79 -10.66
N ASP A 154 -10.26 6.25 -11.75
CA ASP A 154 -10.11 5.55 -13.03
C ASP A 154 -8.87 4.63 -13.09
N GLU A 155 -7.98 4.72 -12.11
CA GLU A 155 -6.78 3.89 -12.02
C GLU A 155 -7.03 2.63 -11.20
N LYS A 156 -6.41 1.52 -11.62
CA LYS A 156 -6.47 0.27 -10.86
C LYS A 156 -5.51 0.34 -9.67
N PRO A 157 -5.91 -0.10 -8.46
CA PRO A 157 -5.01 -0.18 -7.32
C PRO A 157 -3.79 -1.04 -7.63
N HIS A 158 -2.61 -0.46 -7.48
CA HIS A 158 -1.34 -1.09 -7.80
C HIS A 158 -0.28 -0.71 -6.77
N THR A 159 0.82 -1.44 -6.77
CA THR A 159 2.00 -1.18 -5.97
C THR A 159 3.26 -1.28 -6.84
N ASN A 160 4.26 -0.51 -6.47
CA ASN A 160 5.59 -0.59 -7.03
C ASN A 160 6.48 -1.31 -6.02
N MET A 161 7.10 -2.40 -6.44
CA MET A 161 7.82 -3.31 -5.56
C MET A 161 9.28 -3.41 -5.94
N VAL A 162 10.13 -3.54 -4.92
CA VAL A 162 11.51 -3.97 -5.04
C VAL A 162 11.65 -5.24 -4.21
N VAL A 163 12.14 -6.31 -4.83
CA VAL A 163 12.45 -7.57 -4.16
C VAL A 163 13.94 -7.78 -4.22
N THR A 164 14.58 -7.84 -3.05
CA THR A 164 16.01 -8.09 -2.91
C THR A 164 16.23 -9.51 -2.41
N THR A 165 16.95 -10.31 -3.18
CA THR A 165 17.29 -11.69 -2.86
C THR A 165 18.44 -11.77 -1.86
N ALA A 166 18.61 -12.93 -1.21
CA ALA A 166 19.62 -13.13 -0.18
C ALA A 166 21.08 -12.89 -0.65
N ASP A 167 21.34 -13.01 -1.95
CA ASP A 167 22.62 -12.72 -2.62
C ASP A 167 22.80 -11.23 -2.98
N GLY A 168 21.84 -10.37 -2.62
CA GLY A 168 21.90 -8.91 -2.81
C GLY A 168 21.33 -8.40 -4.13
N HIS A 169 20.93 -9.28 -5.06
CA HIS A 169 20.31 -8.83 -6.31
C HIS A 169 18.93 -8.22 -6.05
N SER A 170 18.66 -7.05 -6.66
CA SER A 170 17.40 -6.34 -6.49
C SER A 170 16.60 -6.32 -7.79
N HIS A 171 15.34 -6.75 -7.72
CA HIS A 171 14.41 -6.83 -8.84
C HIS A 171 13.27 -5.82 -8.65
N THR A 172 13.11 -4.93 -9.62
CA THR A 172 12.05 -3.91 -9.58
C THR A 172 10.83 -4.38 -10.37
N HIS A 173 9.64 -4.19 -9.81
CA HIS A 173 8.35 -4.50 -10.42
C HIS A 173 7.44 -3.29 -10.32
N TRP A 174 6.93 -2.83 -11.45
CA TRP A 174 6.03 -1.68 -11.55
C TRP A 174 4.59 -2.14 -11.74
N ASP A 175 3.64 -1.36 -11.25
CA ASP A 175 2.20 -1.54 -11.46
C ASP A 175 1.69 -2.94 -11.06
N VAL A 176 2.29 -3.54 -10.03
CA VAL A 176 1.86 -4.85 -9.53
C VAL A 176 0.50 -4.68 -8.87
N PRO A 177 -0.53 -5.44 -9.28
CA PRO A 177 -1.86 -5.25 -8.72
C PRO A 177 -1.92 -5.46 -7.20
N ALA A 178 -2.54 -4.52 -6.50
CA ALA A 178 -2.64 -4.53 -5.04
C ALA A 178 -3.87 -5.31 -4.53
N PHE A 179 -4.32 -6.38 -5.21
CA PHE A 179 -5.53 -7.15 -4.88
C PHE A 179 -5.52 -7.83 -3.49
N THR A 180 -4.49 -7.62 -2.68
CA THR A 180 -4.34 -8.17 -1.34
C THR A 180 -4.64 -7.11 -0.30
N HIS A 181 -5.45 -7.42 0.71
CA HIS A 181 -5.66 -6.55 1.87
C HIS A 181 -4.36 -6.24 2.66
N LEU A 182 -3.28 -6.97 2.39
CA LEU A 182 -1.94 -6.67 2.90
C LEU A 182 -1.46 -5.29 2.42
N LEU A 183 -1.78 -4.91 1.19
CA LEU A 183 -1.27 -3.67 0.59
C LEU A 183 -2.28 -2.53 0.61
N GLU A 184 -3.36 -2.64 1.38
CA GLU A 184 -4.27 -1.52 1.51
C GLU A 184 -3.60 -0.43 2.35
N PRO A 185 -3.46 0.81 1.83
CA PRO A 185 -2.88 1.87 2.64
C PRO A 185 -3.82 2.18 3.80
N ARG A 186 -3.23 2.32 4.98
CA ARG A 186 -3.95 2.57 6.23
C ARG A 186 -3.89 4.05 6.56
N ILE A 187 -5.00 4.65 6.99
CA ILE A 187 -5.02 6.04 7.47
C ILE A 187 -5.16 6.04 8.98
N PHE A 188 -4.47 6.98 9.62
CA PHE A 188 -4.78 7.39 10.98
C PHE A 188 -6.08 8.19 11.04
N THR A 189 -7.11 7.64 11.68
CA THR A 189 -8.30 8.38 12.06
C THR A 189 -8.22 8.75 13.55
N LEU A 190 -9.07 9.71 13.96
CA LEU A 190 -9.18 10.15 15.37
C LEU A 190 -9.48 9.00 16.36
N SER A 191 -9.99 7.86 15.88
CA SER A 191 -10.39 6.70 16.68
C SER A 191 -9.57 5.42 16.43
N GLY A 192 -8.47 5.50 15.67
CA GLY A 192 -7.58 4.36 15.39
C GLY A 192 -7.17 4.25 13.92
N TYR A 193 -6.80 3.04 13.49
CA TYR A 193 -6.34 2.76 12.13
C TYR A 193 -7.48 2.18 11.28
N THR A 194 -7.61 2.62 10.04
CA THR A 194 -8.56 2.03 9.09
C THR A 194 -8.00 1.98 7.68
N ASN A 195 -8.42 1.01 6.89
CA ASN A 195 -8.02 0.89 5.49
C ASN A 195 -8.69 2.01 4.67
N LEU A 196 -7.96 2.61 3.71
CA LEU A 196 -8.49 3.64 2.80
C LEU A 196 -9.79 3.21 2.11
N CYS A 197 -9.89 1.94 1.72
CA CYS A 197 -11.09 1.35 1.13
C CYS A 197 -12.33 1.49 2.04
N GLY A 198 -12.16 1.41 3.36
CA GLY A 198 -13.22 1.61 4.33
C GLY A 198 -13.67 3.07 4.44
N VAL A 199 -12.73 4.02 4.34
CA VAL A 199 -13.02 5.47 4.41
C VAL A 199 -13.77 5.95 3.17
N PHE A 200 -13.38 5.50 1.97
CA PHE A 200 -14.11 5.85 0.74
C PHE A 200 -15.52 5.25 0.70
N ARG A 201 -15.71 4.01 1.18
CA ARG A 201 -17.05 3.41 1.32
C ARG A 201 -17.89 4.11 2.38
N ALA A 202 -17.32 4.51 3.51
CA ALA A 202 -18.02 5.26 4.55
C ALA A 202 -18.41 6.67 4.09
N LEU A 203 -17.57 7.33 3.30
CA LEU A 203 -17.88 8.66 2.73
C LEU A 203 -18.90 8.59 1.60
N GLN A 204 -18.95 7.51 0.80
CA GLN A 204 -20.05 7.27 -0.14
C GLN A 204 -21.36 6.92 0.56
N ALA A 205 -21.32 6.21 1.69
CA ALA A 205 -22.51 5.91 2.49
C ALA A 205 -23.08 7.14 3.23
N GLN A 206 -22.28 8.19 3.43
CA GLN A 206 -22.70 9.45 4.06
C GLN A 206 -23.21 10.50 3.04
N GLY A 207 -23.28 10.15 1.75
CA GLY A 207 -23.79 11.02 0.67
C GLY A 207 -25.24 10.81 0.27
N LEU A 208 -26.03 10.05 1.03
CA LEU A 208 -27.48 9.89 0.80
C LEU A 208 -28.24 10.07 2.11
N ARG A 209 -28.46 11.33 2.49
CA ARG A 209 -29.69 11.76 3.15
C ARG A 209 -29.78 13.29 3.16
N THR A 210 -31.04 13.73 3.09
CA THR A 210 -31.60 15.09 3.17
C THR A 210 -31.80 15.76 1.80
N ALA A 211 -32.98 16.27 1.44
CA ALA A 211 -34.17 16.68 2.20
C ALA A 211 -35.43 16.52 1.30
N GLY A 212 -36.68 16.50 1.76
CA GLY A 212 -37.35 16.95 2.99
C GLY A 212 -38.83 16.53 2.87
N THR A 213 -39.84 16.94 3.63
CA THR A 213 -40.05 17.58 4.93
C THR A 213 -41.54 17.32 5.23
N GLN A 214 -41.85 17.02 6.48
CA GLN A 214 -43.16 16.87 7.15
C GLN A 214 -44.41 17.53 6.52
N ARG A 215 -45.59 16.86 6.63
CA ARG A 215 -46.69 17.34 7.51
C ARG A 215 -47.89 16.38 7.64
N THR A 216 -48.19 16.07 8.92
CA THR A 216 -49.48 16.00 9.64
C THR A 216 -50.62 15.04 9.26
N HIS A 217 -51.04 14.32 10.31
CA HIS A 217 -52.36 13.75 10.60
C HIS A 217 -53.58 14.44 9.97
N LEU A 218 -54.44 13.64 9.33
CA LEU A 218 -55.76 13.22 9.82
C LEU A 218 -56.20 11.98 9.04
#